data_AF-A0A0K2B6S9-F1
#
_entry.id   AF-A0A0K2B6S9-F1
#
_cell.length_a   1.000
_cell.length_b   1.000
_cell.length_c   1.000
_cell.angle_alpha   90.00
_cell.angle_beta   90.00
_cell.angle_gamma   90.00
#
_symmetry.space_group_name_H-M   'P 1'
#
loop_
_entity.id
_entity.type
_entity.pdbx_description
1 polymer ?
#
loop_
_entity_poly.entity_id
_entity_poly.type
_entity_poly.pdbx_seq_one_letter_code
_entity_poly.pdbx_strand_id
1 'polypeptide(L)' 'MSRNKDAVRLAVLKGVSYSMALRVIREAHAESPDESHHAVAVRLIEAEETRLAAVPVKTVTAMFLEPRAQ' A
#
# COMPACT_ATOMS: atom_id res chain seq x y z
N MET A 1 2.98 2.35 -17.66
CA MET A 1 1.80 2.41 -16.77
C MET A 1 1.30 3.85 -16.71
N SER A 2 0.00 4.09 -16.50
CA SER A 2 -0.55 5.45 -16.39
C SER A 2 -0.45 5.91 -14.93
N ARG A 3 -0.07 7.18 -14.68
CA ARG A 3 0.01 7.80 -13.33
C ARG A 3 -1.24 7.54 -12.47
N ASN A 4 -2.40 7.41 -13.11
CA ASN A 4 -3.67 7.10 -12.45
C ASN A 4 -3.68 5.67 -11.86
N LYS A 5 -3.11 4.69 -12.57
CA LYS A 5 -3.01 3.30 -12.09
C LYS A 5 -2.09 3.19 -10.87
N ASP A 6 -0.99 3.91 -10.85
CA ASP A 6 -0.01 3.84 -9.75
C ASP A 6 -0.62 4.40 -8.45
N ALA A 7 -1.31 5.54 -8.52
CA ALA A 7 -2.00 6.12 -7.38
C ALA A 7 -3.16 5.25 -6.87
N VAL A 8 -3.92 4.59 -7.75
CA VAL A 8 -4.94 3.60 -7.34
C VAL A 8 -4.28 2.43 -6.61
N ARG A 9 -3.18 1.88 -7.12
CA ARG A 9 -2.50 0.75 -6.48
C ARG A 9 -1.94 1.13 -5.10
N LEU A 10 -1.27 2.28 -4.99
CA LEU A 10 -0.76 2.78 -3.71
C LEU A 10 -1.91 3.00 -2.71
N ALA A 11 -3.04 3.53 -3.16
CA ALA A 11 -4.23 3.72 -2.32
C ALA A 11 -4.74 2.40 -1.75
N VAL A 12 -4.82 1.35 -2.57
CA VAL A 12 -5.23 0.00 -2.14
C VAL A 12 -4.26 -0.58 -1.11
N LEU A 13 -2.95 -0.51 -1.38
CA LEU A 13 -1.93 -1.08 -0.49
C LEU A 13 -1.90 -0.40 0.89
N LYS A 14 -2.06 0.93 0.92
CA LYS A 14 -2.08 1.71 2.16
C LYS A 14 -3.45 1.77 2.86
N GLY A 15 -4.52 1.31 2.20
CA GLY A 15 -5.88 1.43 2.72
C GLY A 15 -6.38 2.88 2.83
N VAL A 16 -6.00 3.75 1.88
CA VAL A 16 -6.34 5.18 1.87
C VAL A 16 -7.10 5.57 0.60
N SER A 17 -7.63 6.80 0.54
CA SER A 17 -8.28 7.31 -0.66
C SER A 17 -7.28 7.61 -1.80
N TYR A 18 -7.76 7.55 -3.04
CA TYR A 18 -6.98 7.89 -4.24
C TYR A 18 -6.36 9.30 -4.18
N SER A 19 -7.12 10.29 -3.70
CA SER A 19 -6.63 11.68 -3.56
C SER A 19 -5.48 11.79 -2.56
N MET A 20 -5.52 11.01 -1.47
CA MET A 20 -4.42 10.93 -0.51
C MET A 20 -3.19 10.29 -1.14
N ALA A 21 -3.35 9.18 -1.86
CA ALA A 21 -2.23 8.52 -2.55
C ALA A 21 -1.58 9.43 -3.60
N LEU A 22 -2.38 10.17 -4.38
CA LEU A 22 -1.87 11.18 -5.31
C LEU A 22 -1.06 12.28 -4.61
N ARG A 23 -1.55 12.75 -3.45
CA ARG A 23 -0.86 13.77 -2.66
C ARG A 23 0.51 13.26 -2.20
N VAL A 24 0.57 12.05 -1.65
CA VAL A 24 1.82 11.41 -1.23
C VAL A 24 2.83 11.31 -2.38
N ILE A 25 2.40 10.88 -3.58
CA ILE A 25 3.28 10.80 -4.76
C ILE A 25 3.81 12.18 -5.16
N ARG A 26 3.00 13.23 -5.05
CA ARG A 26 3.41 14.61 -5.37
C ARG A 26 4.40 15.17 -4.34
N GLU A 27 4.14 14.93 -3.05
CA GLU A 27 5.02 15.35 -1.96
C GLU A 27 6.38 14.66 -2.08
N ALA A 28 6.40 13.34 -2.28
CA ALA A 28 7.64 12.59 -2.48
C ALA A 28 8.41 13.00 -3.75
N HIS A 29 7.71 13.40 -4.82
CA HIS A 29 8.35 13.94 -6.02
C HIS A 29 8.91 15.35 -5.81
N ALA A 30 8.30 16.16 -4.94
CA ALA A 30 8.86 17.47 -4.60
C ALA A 30 10.19 17.35 -3.83
N GLU A 31 10.37 16.26 -3.08
CA GLU A 31 11.63 15.93 -2.38
C GLU A 31 12.70 15.34 -3.31
N SER A 32 12.30 14.69 -4.41
CA SER A 32 13.19 14.10 -5.43
C SER A 32 12.83 14.63 -6.84
N PRO A 33 13.08 15.91 -7.16
CA PRO A 33 12.63 16.51 -8.42
C PRO A 33 13.29 15.92 -9.68
N ASP A 34 14.43 15.24 -9.52
CA ASP A 34 15.13 14.55 -10.61
C ASP A 34 14.47 13.20 -11.00
N GLU A 35 13.60 12.67 -10.14
CA GLU A 35 12.84 11.44 -10.41
C GLU A 35 11.53 11.76 -11.11
N SER A 36 11.15 10.97 -12.12
CA SER A 36 9.80 11.08 -12.68
C SER A 36 8.73 10.68 -11.66
N HIS A 37 7.53 11.27 -11.74
CA HIS A 37 6.38 10.85 -10.91
C HIS A 37 6.10 9.34 -10.93
N HIS A 38 6.35 8.67 -12.05
CA HIS A 38 6.17 7.23 -12.16
C HIS A 38 7.21 6.47 -11.33
N ALA A 39 8.48 6.87 -11.41
CA ALA A 39 9.56 6.26 -10.63
C ALA A 39 9.32 6.41 -9.11
N VAL A 40 8.93 7.61 -8.68
CA VAL A 40 8.55 7.87 -7.28
C VAL A 40 7.38 6.97 -6.85
N ALA A 41 6.35 6.84 -7.69
CA ALA A 41 5.19 6.02 -7.38
C ALA A 41 5.55 4.52 -7.27
N VAL A 42 6.39 4.00 -8.16
CA VAL A 42 6.88 2.61 -8.12
C VAL A 42 7.65 2.36 -6.82
N ARG A 43 8.59 3.24 -6.46
CA ARG A 43 9.38 3.13 -5.22
C ARG A 43 8.48 3.08 -3.98
N LEU A 44 7.45 3.94 -3.93
CA LEU A 44 6.49 3.96 -2.82
C LEU A 44 5.64 2.68 -2.76
N ILE A 45 5.25 2.13 -3.92
CA ILE A 45 4.51 0.87 -4.01
C ILE A 45 5.38 -0.29 -3.52
N GLU A 46 6.60 -0.42 -4.01
CA GLU A 46 7.53 -1.50 -3.63
C GLU A 46 7.86 -1.47 -2.14
N ALA A 47 8.06 -0.27 -1.57
CA ALA A 47 8.27 -0.10 -0.14
C ALA A 47 7.07 -0.57 0.68
N GLU A 48 5.85 -0.26 0.23
CA GLU A 48 4.62 -0.68 0.90
C GLU A 48 4.36 -2.19 0.76
N GLU A 49 4.61 -2.76 -0.42
CA GLU A 49 4.52 -4.20 -0.65
C GLU A 49 5.51 -4.97 0.22
N THR A 50 6.75 -4.48 0.34
CA THR A 50 7.76 -5.04 1.24
C THR A 50 7.30 -4.95 2.70
N ARG A 51 6.74 -3.81 3.12
CA ARG A 51 6.20 -3.63 4.47
C ARG A 51 5.09 -4.64 4.75
N LEU A 52 4.15 -4.82 3.83
CA LEU A 52 3.03 -5.75 3.97
C LEU A 52 3.51 -7.22 4.01
N ALA A 53 4.49 -7.57 3.19
CA ALA A 53 5.09 -8.90 3.19
C ALA A 53 5.87 -9.20 4.50
N ALA A 54 6.44 -8.17 5.13
CA ALA A 54 7.16 -8.28 6.39
C ALA A 54 6.25 -8.35 7.63
N VAL A 55 4.96 -7.99 7.52
CA VAL A 55 4.02 -8.17 8.63
C VAL A 55 3.76 -9.68 8.78
N PRO A 56 4.15 -10.31 9.91
CA PRO A 56 3.78 -11.69 10.15
C PRO A 56 2.26 -11.75 10.21
N VAL A 57 1.65 -12.44 9.26
CA VAL A 57 0.23 -12.79 9.30
C VAL A 57 0.08 -13.72 10.49
N LYS A 58 -0.09 -13.17 11.70
CA LYS A 58 -0.65 -13.91 12.81
C LYS A 58 -2.07 -14.20 12.39
N THR A 59 -2.23 -15.37 11.79
CA THR A 59 -3.47 -16.02 11.41
C THR A 59 -4.51 -15.85 12.51
N VAL A 60 -5.35 -14.82 12.41
CA VAL A 60 -6.57 -14.69 13.20
C VAL A 60 -7.61 -15.63 12.55
N THR A 61 -7.31 -16.93 12.54
CA THR A 61 -8.22 -17.98 12.02
C THR A 61 -8.39 -19.10 13.04
N ALA A 62 -8.20 -18.82 14.32
CA ALA A 62 -8.38 -19.79 15.40
C ALA A 62 -9.23 -19.27 16.58
N MET A 63 -10.16 -18.36 16.35
CA MET A 63 -11.10 -17.89 17.40
C MET A 63 -12.57 -18.20 17.12
N PHE A 64 -12.89 -19.13 16.22
CA PHE A 64 -14.29 -19.45 15.93
C PHE A 64 -14.56 -20.93 15.65
N LEU A 65 -14.22 -21.80 16.60
CA LEU A 65 -14.84 -23.12 16.74
C LEU A 65 -14.81 -23.52 18.22
N GLU A 66 -15.78 -23.04 19.00
CA GLU A 66 -16.15 -23.73 20.23
C GLU A 66 -16.78 -25.08 19.83
N PRO A 67 -16.31 -26.24 20.33
CA PRO A 67 -17.09 -27.46 20.23
C PRO A 67 -18.30 -27.28 21.15
N ARG A 68 -19.49 -27.10 20.57
CA ARG A 68 -20.73 -27.33 21.32
C ARG A 68 -20.75 -28.81 21.69
N ALA A 69 -20.31 -29.11 22.89
CA ALA A 69 -20.67 -30.33 23.60
C ALA A 69 -22.09 -30.13 24.12
N GLN A 70 -23.06 -30.82 23.51
CA GLN A 70 -24.20 -31.51 24.13
C GLN A 70 -25.20 -31.91 23.05
#